data_AF-A0A0N1LD08-F1
#
_entry.id   AF-A0A0N1LD08-F1
#
_cell.length_a   1.000
_cell.length_b   1.000
_cell.length_c   1.000
_cell.angle_alpha   90.00
_cell.angle_beta   90.00
_cell.angle_gamma   90.00
#
_symmetry.space_group_name_H-M   'P 1'
#
loop_
_entity.id
_entity.type
_entity.pdbx_description
1 polymer ?
#
loop_
_entity_poly.entity_id
_entity_poly.type
_entity_poly.pdbx_seq_one_letter_code
_entity_poly.pdbx_strand_id
1 'polypeptide(L)'
;MSIRPHLPSEYVDYLTVQGLRTSRGPVQLNTYVSTSRTRFPLAYQANHFFQTLASGFTDSELDLTPSGGRTHAWSSTRAARLFPVNMANARIEALRALEVVRAQIIAGAGRTSEWRHVFTGQGRPDDIIAVMNLMVAHPALLAGAPGSGDDSLGHFLDRGELTAAGLNQMVQEHVFGLDCLGFVGTYLEWIGAVPRVPESEVANYARHQRMTEFTNLSEITPRTVLLWDATVDDRGHDRVQHIAIVDRVQSAGEREAVVDICQSSRGGPQTNRGVRLVPAAGGGFAMRGHGDPPAPVSRNINRLAKHPRWS
;
A
#
# COMPACT_ATOMS: atom_id res chain seq x y z
N MET A 1 -2.05 20.45 16.06
CA MET A 1 -0.95 20.26 15.09
C MET A 1 -1.14 21.24 13.95
N SER A 2 -0.07 21.94 13.54
CA SER A 2 -0.12 22.82 12.37
C SER A 2 -0.02 21.97 11.10
N ILE A 3 -0.87 22.24 10.11
CA ILE A 3 -0.83 21.53 8.83
C ILE A 3 0.36 22.06 8.02
N ARG A 4 1.21 21.15 7.53
CA ARG A 4 2.34 21.52 6.67
C ARG A 4 1.81 22.00 5.31
N PRO A 5 2.41 23.04 4.69
CA PRO A 5 1.92 23.61 3.45
C PRO A 5 2.24 22.77 2.20
N HIS A 6 2.50 21.46 2.36
CA HIS A 6 2.85 20.61 1.25
C HIS A 6 1.65 20.30 0.35
N LEU A 7 1.95 20.12 -0.93
CA LEU A 7 0.98 19.73 -1.95
C LEU A 7 0.96 18.19 -2.13
N PRO A 8 -0.17 17.61 -2.59
CA PRO A 8 -0.22 16.19 -2.92
C PRO A 8 0.83 15.75 -3.96
N SER A 9 1.13 16.58 -4.96
CA SER A 9 2.15 16.28 -5.98
C SER A 9 3.56 16.21 -5.41
N GLU A 10 3.89 17.01 -4.40
CA GLU A 10 5.19 16.90 -3.69
C GLU A 10 5.32 15.55 -2.98
N TYR A 11 4.21 15.00 -2.48
CA TYR A 11 4.20 13.67 -1.89
C TYR A 11 4.33 12.57 -2.96
N VAL A 12 3.72 12.74 -4.14
CA VAL A 12 3.97 11.85 -5.29
C VAL A 12 5.46 11.85 -5.65
N ASP A 13 6.09 13.02 -5.75
CA ASP A 13 7.53 13.13 -6.06
C ASP A 13 8.41 12.51 -4.97
N TYR A 14 8.07 12.71 -3.69
CA TYR A 14 8.74 12.07 -2.57
C TYR A 14 8.71 10.54 -2.70
N LEU A 15 7.55 9.97 -3.05
CA LEU A 15 7.38 8.53 -3.17
C LEU A 15 8.02 7.94 -4.43
N THR A 16 7.96 8.64 -5.57
CA THR A 16 8.23 8.05 -6.90
C THR A 16 9.51 8.55 -7.56
N VAL A 17 9.93 9.78 -7.28
CA VAL A 17 11.15 10.38 -7.88
C VAL A 17 12.31 10.30 -6.90
N GLN A 18 12.11 10.83 -5.69
CA GLN A 18 13.13 10.79 -4.63
C GLN A 18 13.28 9.39 -4.05
N GLY A 19 12.15 8.71 -3.85
CA GLY A 19 12.06 7.40 -3.25
C GLY A 19 12.27 7.40 -1.73
N LEU A 20 11.83 6.32 -1.11
CA LEU A 20 12.01 6.07 0.31
C LEU A 20 13.46 5.72 0.60
N ARG A 21 14.09 6.44 1.53
CA ARG A 21 15.51 6.23 1.88
C ARG A 21 15.65 5.04 2.82
N THR A 22 16.12 3.92 2.28
CA THR A 22 16.46 2.71 3.04
C THR A 22 17.95 2.67 3.37
N SER A 23 18.35 1.69 4.19
CA SER A 23 19.76 1.35 4.47
C SER A 23 20.55 0.93 3.23
N ARG A 24 19.88 0.59 2.12
CA ARG A 24 20.51 0.24 0.85
C ARG A 24 20.45 1.34 -0.20
N GLY A 25 19.76 2.44 0.06
CA GLY A 25 19.54 3.54 -0.89
C GLY A 25 18.06 3.85 -1.11
N PRO A 26 17.74 4.73 -2.07
CA PRO A 26 16.37 5.11 -2.38
C PRO A 26 15.60 3.97 -3.07
N VAL A 27 14.33 3.80 -2.68
CA VAL A 27 13.39 2.84 -3.28
C VAL A 27 12.13 3.59 -3.72
N GLN A 28 11.81 3.54 -5.01
CA GLN A 28 10.68 4.27 -5.59
C GLN A 28 9.39 3.47 -5.38
N LEU A 29 8.40 4.04 -4.69
CA LEU A 29 7.07 3.44 -4.54
C LEU A 29 6.15 3.84 -5.70
N ASN A 30 6.47 3.34 -6.89
CA ASN A 30 5.76 3.62 -8.15
C ASN A 30 4.84 2.46 -8.57
N THR A 31 4.29 1.72 -7.61
CA THR A 31 3.43 0.58 -7.89
C THR A 31 2.26 0.53 -6.92
N TYR A 32 1.14 0.02 -7.41
CA TYR A 32 -0.06 -0.22 -6.62
C TYR A 32 -0.08 -1.64 -6.08
N VAL A 33 -0.49 -1.73 -4.82
CA VAL A 33 -0.63 -2.98 -4.08
C VAL A 33 -2.02 -3.02 -3.45
N SER A 34 -2.59 -4.22 -3.33
CA SER A 34 -3.75 -4.45 -2.46
C SER A 34 -3.73 -5.87 -1.89
N THR A 35 -4.64 -6.17 -0.98
CA THR A 35 -4.78 -7.49 -0.35
C THR A 35 -5.39 -8.57 -1.26
N SER A 36 -5.63 -8.27 -2.55
CA SER A 36 -6.22 -9.22 -3.48
C SER A 36 -5.26 -10.36 -3.78
N ARG A 37 -5.51 -11.55 -3.20
CA ARG A 37 -4.70 -12.76 -3.42
C ARG A 37 -4.52 -13.12 -4.91
N THR A 38 -5.54 -12.88 -5.74
CA THR A 38 -5.51 -13.22 -7.17
C THR A 38 -4.75 -12.19 -8.01
N ARG A 39 -4.69 -10.93 -7.57
CA ARG A 39 -4.01 -9.84 -8.32
C ARG A 39 -2.60 -9.57 -7.81
N PHE A 40 -2.36 -9.77 -6.51
CA PHE A 40 -1.10 -9.44 -5.83
C PHE A 40 -0.69 -10.61 -4.92
N PRO A 41 -0.34 -11.77 -5.48
CA PRO A 41 -0.04 -12.98 -4.69
C PRO A 41 1.15 -12.77 -3.75
N LEU A 42 2.18 -12.03 -4.15
CA LEU A 42 3.35 -11.78 -3.32
C LEU A 42 3.07 -10.84 -2.14
N ALA A 43 2.34 -9.73 -2.35
CA ALA A 43 1.89 -8.89 -1.22
C ALA A 43 0.98 -9.67 -0.26
N TYR A 44 0.08 -10.51 -0.78
CA TYR A 44 -0.76 -11.35 0.07
C TYR A 44 0.07 -12.32 0.92
N GLN A 45 1.06 -12.99 0.32
CA GLN A 45 1.99 -13.88 1.03
C GLN A 45 2.82 -13.12 2.07
N ALA A 46 3.36 -11.96 1.71
CA ALA A 46 4.10 -11.11 2.63
C ALA A 46 3.24 -10.69 3.81
N ASN A 47 2.04 -10.18 3.55
CA ASN A 47 1.08 -9.83 4.59
C ASN A 47 0.82 -11.01 5.53
N HIS A 48 0.51 -12.19 4.99
CA HIS A 48 0.26 -13.38 5.81
C HIS A 48 1.50 -13.77 6.64
N PHE A 49 2.69 -13.82 6.02
CA PHE A 49 3.92 -14.18 6.70
C PHE A 49 4.24 -13.23 7.87
N PHE A 50 4.16 -11.92 7.64
CA PHE A 50 4.44 -10.93 8.68
C PHE A 50 3.35 -10.88 9.75
N GLN A 51 2.10 -11.22 9.42
CA GLN A 51 1.05 -11.43 10.41
C GLN A 51 1.36 -12.63 11.31
N THR A 52 1.73 -13.78 10.73
CA THR A 52 2.16 -14.97 11.49
C THR A 52 3.36 -14.65 12.37
N LEU A 53 4.36 -13.94 11.84
CA LEU A 53 5.53 -13.51 12.61
C LEU A 53 5.14 -12.64 13.81
N ALA A 54 4.19 -11.71 13.62
CA ALA A 54 3.72 -10.85 14.70
C ALA A 54 2.91 -11.63 15.77
N SER A 55 2.01 -12.52 15.35
CA SER A 55 1.22 -13.35 16.26
C SER A 55 2.03 -14.43 16.98
N GLY A 56 3.22 -14.75 16.46
CA GLY A 56 3.97 -15.93 16.85
C GLY A 56 3.53 -17.14 16.03
N PHE A 57 4.44 -18.10 15.87
CA PHE A 57 4.18 -19.37 15.21
C PHE A 57 3.46 -20.32 16.17
N THR A 58 2.43 -20.99 15.69
CA THR A 58 1.74 -22.07 16.42
C THR A 58 2.57 -23.36 16.41
N ASP A 59 2.36 -24.24 17.41
CA ASP A 59 3.04 -25.53 17.48
C ASP A 59 2.81 -26.38 16.21
N SER A 60 1.67 -26.23 15.52
CA SER A 60 1.38 -26.92 14.25
C SER A 60 2.10 -26.31 13.04
N GLU A 61 2.42 -25.02 13.05
CA GLU A 61 3.30 -24.38 12.06
C GLU A 61 4.78 -24.76 12.30
N LEU A 62 5.10 -25.10 13.55
CA LEU A 62 6.38 -25.61 14.01
C LEU A 62 6.49 -27.14 13.91
N ASP A 63 5.38 -27.88 13.75
CA ASP A 63 5.37 -29.34 13.79
C ASP A 63 6.08 -29.92 12.55
N LEU A 64 7.09 -30.73 12.82
CA LEU A 64 8.05 -31.28 11.85
C LEU A 64 7.70 -32.70 11.42
N THR A 65 6.57 -33.24 11.86
CA THR A 65 6.17 -34.59 11.48
C THR A 65 5.84 -34.66 9.99
N PRO A 66 6.50 -35.53 9.20
CA PRO A 66 6.14 -35.77 7.81
C PRO A 66 4.82 -36.56 7.78
N SER A 67 3.72 -35.86 8.04
CA SER A 67 2.37 -36.40 7.88
C SER A 67 1.97 -36.20 6.42
N GLY A 68 1.61 -37.29 5.75
CA GLY A 68 1.33 -37.39 4.31
C GLY A 68 0.09 -36.63 3.80
N GLY A 69 -0.25 -35.49 4.40
CA GLY A 69 -1.22 -34.53 3.90
C GLY A 69 -0.50 -33.30 3.35
N ARG A 70 -1.09 -32.66 2.34
CA ARG A 70 -0.60 -31.43 1.68
C ARG A 70 -0.30 -30.32 2.70
N THR A 71 0.85 -30.35 3.33
CA THR A 71 1.40 -29.25 4.11
C THR A 71 2.15 -28.33 3.17
N HIS A 72 2.08 -27.03 3.42
CA HIS A 72 2.81 -26.00 2.70
C HIS A 72 4.31 -26.27 2.84
N ALA A 73 4.86 -27.06 1.92
CA ALA A 73 6.24 -27.50 1.96
C ALA A 73 7.15 -26.28 1.82
N TRP A 74 7.80 -25.89 2.91
CA TRP A 74 8.96 -25.00 2.86
C TRP A 74 9.98 -25.66 1.93
N SER A 75 10.47 -24.95 0.91
CA SER A 75 11.38 -25.57 -0.05
C SER A 75 12.66 -26.00 0.68
N SER A 76 12.85 -27.32 0.80
CA SER A 76 13.94 -27.96 1.53
C SER A 76 15.32 -27.48 1.04
N THR A 77 15.41 -27.13 -0.24
CA THR A 77 16.66 -26.68 -0.87
C THR A 77 17.14 -25.31 -0.38
N ARG A 78 16.23 -24.40 0.03
CA ARG A 78 16.57 -23.01 0.35
C ARG A 78 17.03 -22.84 1.80
N ALA A 79 16.41 -23.57 2.74
CA ALA A 79 16.86 -23.62 4.14
C ALA A 79 18.28 -24.23 4.28
N ALA A 80 18.60 -25.26 3.48
CA ALA A 80 19.92 -25.89 3.47
C ALA A 80 21.08 -24.96 3.07
N ARG A 81 20.81 -23.94 2.23
CA ARG A 81 21.83 -22.97 1.77
C ARG A 81 22.20 -21.95 2.85
N LEU A 82 21.28 -21.62 3.74
CA LEU A 82 21.48 -20.62 4.79
C LEU A 82 21.94 -21.25 6.11
N PHE A 83 21.65 -22.54 6.33
CA PHE A 83 21.98 -23.26 7.55
C PHE A 83 22.55 -24.64 7.17
N PRO A 84 23.89 -24.83 7.16
CA PRO A 84 24.56 -26.04 6.66
C PRO A 84 24.43 -27.29 7.58
N VAL A 85 23.37 -27.38 8.38
CA VAL A 85 23.07 -28.49 9.30
C VAL A 85 21.96 -29.37 8.74
N ASN A 86 21.80 -30.59 9.29
CA ASN A 86 20.67 -31.50 8.99
C ASN A 86 19.37 -30.70 8.81
N MET A 87 18.63 -30.96 7.72
CA MET A 87 17.44 -30.21 7.29
C MET A 87 16.43 -29.89 8.40
N ALA A 88 16.22 -30.83 9.34
CA ALA A 88 15.36 -30.60 10.50
C ALA A 88 15.97 -29.57 11.47
N ASN A 89 17.28 -29.64 11.72
CA ASN A 89 18.02 -28.69 12.55
C ASN A 89 18.14 -27.31 11.86
N ALA A 90 18.36 -27.26 10.55
CA ALA A 90 18.37 -26.01 9.77
C ALA A 90 17.04 -25.24 9.90
N ARG A 91 15.90 -25.94 9.86
CA ARG A 91 14.58 -25.33 10.05
C ARG A 91 14.36 -24.87 11.50
N ILE A 92 14.79 -25.66 12.49
CA ILE A 92 14.72 -25.27 13.91
C ILE A 92 15.60 -24.04 14.18
N GLU A 93 16.80 -23.99 13.63
CA GLU A 93 17.69 -22.84 13.74
C GLU A 93 17.12 -21.62 13.03
N ALA A 94 16.54 -21.79 11.85
CA ALA A 94 15.81 -20.72 11.16
C ALA A 94 14.64 -20.20 12.01
N LEU A 95 13.83 -21.08 12.58
CA LEU A 95 12.69 -20.71 13.44
C LEU A 95 13.14 -20.04 14.74
N ARG A 96 14.22 -20.52 15.36
CA ARG A 96 14.83 -19.85 16.52
C ARG A 96 15.39 -18.48 16.16
N ALA A 97 16.04 -18.35 15.00
CA ALA A 97 16.49 -17.07 14.49
C ALA A 97 15.30 -16.14 14.21
N LEU A 98 14.20 -16.66 13.63
CA LEU A 98 12.95 -15.93 13.42
C LEU A 98 12.33 -15.49 14.74
N GLU A 99 12.40 -16.29 15.81
CA GLU A 99 11.88 -15.92 17.13
C GLU A 99 12.76 -14.87 17.81
N VAL A 100 14.08 -14.94 17.65
CA VAL A 100 15.01 -13.88 18.10
C VAL A 100 14.73 -12.59 17.35
N VAL A 101 14.56 -12.67 16.03
CA VAL A 101 14.20 -11.52 15.19
C VAL A 101 12.83 -10.99 15.60
N ARG A 102 11.83 -11.84 15.83
CA ARG A 102 10.51 -11.46 16.37
C ARG A 102 10.64 -10.74 17.70
N ALA A 103 11.44 -11.24 18.63
CA ALA A 103 11.66 -10.59 19.92
C ALA A 103 12.34 -9.21 19.76
N GLN A 104 13.34 -9.10 18.88
CA GLN A 104 13.98 -7.82 18.53
C GLN A 104 13.00 -6.84 17.86
N ILE A 105 12.11 -7.36 17.02
CA ILE A 105 11.03 -6.61 16.38
C ILE A 105 10.03 -6.12 17.41
N ILE A 106 9.54 -6.98 18.30
CA ILE A 106 8.59 -6.59 19.35
C ILE A 106 9.21 -5.58 20.30
N ALA A 107 10.51 -5.73 20.63
CA ALA A 107 11.22 -4.83 21.52
C ALA A 107 11.60 -3.48 20.87
N GLY A 108 11.96 -3.48 19.59
CA GLY A 108 12.42 -2.28 18.86
C GLY A 108 11.33 -1.54 18.09
N ALA A 109 10.34 -2.28 17.56
CA ALA A 109 9.19 -1.76 16.87
C ALA A 109 7.96 -1.96 17.77
N GLY A 110 7.68 -0.99 18.65
CA GLY A 110 6.47 -0.98 19.50
C GLY A 110 5.13 -0.90 18.74
N ARG A 111 5.07 -1.37 17.48
CA ARG A 111 3.99 -1.21 16.51
C ARG A 111 3.91 -2.36 15.48
N THR A 112 3.98 -3.61 15.92
CA THR A 112 3.77 -4.79 15.04
C THR A 112 2.43 -4.74 14.29
N SER A 113 1.41 -4.12 14.88
CA SER A 113 0.11 -3.89 14.24
C SER A 113 0.17 -2.98 13.01
N GLU A 114 1.21 -2.15 12.85
CA GLU A 114 1.31 -1.24 11.71
C GLU A 114 1.88 -1.91 10.47
N TRP A 115 2.60 -3.02 10.63
CA TRP A 115 3.23 -3.73 9.52
C TRP A 115 2.23 -4.41 8.59
N ARG A 116 1.07 -4.79 9.11
CA ARG A 116 -0.02 -5.32 8.29
C ARG A 116 -0.37 -4.35 7.17
N HIS A 117 -0.33 -3.04 7.45
CA HIS A 117 -0.72 -2.02 6.48
C HIS A 117 0.30 -1.86 5.35
N VAL A 118 1.58 -2.16 5.60
CA VAL A 118 2.65 -2.11 4.57
C VAL A 118 2.27 -2.96 3.36
N PHE A 119 1.78 -4.17 3.60
CA PHE A 119 1.45 -5.12 2.54
C PHE A 119 0.00 -5.02 2.05
N THR A 120 -0.85 -4.23 2.71
CA THR A 120 -2.19 -3.89 2.20
C THR A 120 -2.18 -2.66 1.29
N GLY A 121 -1.04 -1.97 1.15
CA GLY A 121 -0.93 -0.70 0.45
C GLY A 121 -1.35 0.51 1.29
N GLN A 122 -1.49 0.37 2.61
CA GLN A 122 -1.93 1.44 3.54
C GLN A 122 -0.85 1.82 4.56
N GLY A 123 0.35 1.25 4.46
CA GLY A 123 1.45 1.48 5.38
C GLY A 123 2.05 2.86 5.21
N ARG A 124 2.52 3.44 6.31
CA ARG A 124 3.22 4.73 6.28
C ARG A 124 4.59 4.57 5.65
N PRO A 125 5.13 5.60 4.97
CA PRO A 125 6.48 5.56 4.43
C PRO A 125 7.55 5.06 5.42
N ASP A 126 7.50 5.52 6.67
CA ASP A 126 8.45 5.11 7.71
C ASP A 126 8.31 3.62 8.08
N ASP A 127 7.08 3.09 8.09
CA ASP A 127 6.85 1.66 8.38
C ASP A 127 7.32 0.79 7.21
N ILE A 128 7.10 1.26 5.96
CA ILE A 128 7.61 0.58 4.76
C ILE A 128 9.15 0.55 4.79
N ILE A 129 9.80 1.68 5.10
CA ILE A 129 11.26 1.75 5.26
C ILE A 129 11.74 0.80 6.37
N ALA A 130 11.07 0.78 7.51
CA ALA A 130 11.43 -0.10 8.62
C ALA A 130 11.36 -1.58 8.23
N VAL A 131 10.29 -1.99 7.54
CA VAL A 131 10.12 -3.37 7.05
C VAL A 131 11.17 -3.73 6.00
N MET A 132 11.45 -2.85 5.04
CA MET A 132 12.52 -3.06 4.04
C MET A 132 13.88 -3.23 4.72
N ASN A 133 14.22 -2.35 5.67
CA ASN A 133 15.48 -2.41 6.41
C ASN A 133 15.60 -3.68 7.25
N LEU A 134 14.50 -4.11 7.85
CA LEU A 134 14.44 -5.36 8.59
C LEU A 134 14.72 -6.56 7.68
N MET A 135 14.09 -6.62 6.51
CA MET A 135 14.31 -7.70 5.54
C MET A 135 15.76 -7.74 5.05
N VAL A 136 16.37 -6.57 4.87
CA VAL A 136 17.80 -6.45 4.55
C VAL A 136 18.70 -6.93 5.69
N ALA A 137 18.37 -6.57 6.94
CA ALA A 137 19.16 -6.94 8.12
C ALA A 137 19.01 -8.42 8.48
N HIS A 138 17.86 -9.03 8.15
CA HIS A 138 17.54 -10.41 8.47
C HIS A 138 17.04 -11.16 7.22
N PRO A 139 17.92 -11.45 6.24
CA PRO A 139 17.55 -12.16 5.01
C PRO A 139 16.83 -13.49 5.27
N ALA A 140 17.15 -14.18 6.38
CA ALA A 140 16.49 -15.41 6.80
C ALA A 140 14.96 -15.29 6.92
N LEU A 141 14.42 -14.08 7.15
CA LEU A 141 12.98 -13.81 7.12
C LEU A 141 12.35 -14.21 5.78
N LEU A 142 13.01 -13.90 4.66
CA LEU A 142 12.48 -14.19 3.33
C LEU A 142 12.63 -15.66 2.95
N ALA A 143 13.64 -16.34 3.50
CA ALA A 143 13.83 -17.77 3.30
C ALA A 143 12.75 -18.60 3.99
N GLY A 144 12.23 -18.10 5.12
CA GLY A 144 11.16 -18.73 5.88
C GLY A 144 9.74 -18.36 5.43
N ALA A 145 9.60 -17.47 4.45
CA ALA A 145 8.29 -17.13 3.92
C ALA A 145 7.68 -18.32 3.15
N PRO A 146 6.43 -18.73 3.46
CA PRO A 146 5.79 -19.86 2.77
C PRO A 146 5.59 -19.55 1.29
N GLY A 147 5.86 -20.54 0.42
CA GLY A 147 5.70 -20.43 -1.02
C GLY A 147 6.67 -21.36 -1.76
N SER A 148 6.45 -21.58 -3.06
CA SER A 148 7.35 -22.37 -3.91
C SER A 148 7.66 -21.67 -5.22
N GLY A 149 8.88 -21.83 -5.73
CA GLY A 149 9.30 -21.24 -7.00
C GLY A 149 9.41 -19.72 -6.96
N ASP A 150 9.14 -19.09 -8.10
CA ASP A 150 9.18 -17.63 -8.30
C ASP A 150 8.07 -16.89 -7.52
N ASP A 151 7.00 -17.59 -7.14
CA ASP A 151 5.90 -17.01 -6.37
C ASP A 151 6.20 -16.86 -4.87
N SER A 152 7.43 -17.13 -4.43
CA SER A 152 7.81 -17.05 -3.00
C SER A 152 8.70 -15.85 -2.73
N LEU A 153 8.54 -15.19 -1.58
CA LEU A 153 9.44 -14.07 -1.19
C LEU A 153 10.92 -14.49 -1.12
N GLY A 154 11.20 -15.77 -0.89
CA GLY A 154 12.58 -16.26 -0.87
C GLY A 154 13.29 -16.21 -2.22
N HIS A 155 12.58 -16.01 -3.35
CA HIS A 155 13.25 -15.91 -4.65
C HIS A 155 14.11 -14.64 -4.75
N PHE A 156 13.75 -13.56 -4.05
CA PHE A 156 14.57 -12.35 -3.94
C PHE A 156 15.91 -12.61 -3.23
N LEU A 157 15.99 -13.63 -2.36
CA LEU A 157 17.25 -14.07 -1.77
C LEU A 157 18.10 -14.85 -2.77
N ASP A 158 17.47 -15.75 -3.53
CA ASP A 158 18.18 -16.64 -4.47
C ASP A 158 18.90 -15.86 -5.56
N ARG A 159 18.39 -14.67 -5.90
CA ARG A 159 19.03 -13.75 -6.86
C ARG A 159 20.14 -12.89 -6.23
N GLY A 160 20.34 -12.96 -4.91
CA GLY A 160 21.35 -12.15 -4.19
C GLY A 160 20.97 -10.66 -4.07
N GLU A 161 19.66 -10.36 -4.10
CA GLU A 161 19.13 -9.06 -4.48
C GLU A 161 18.66 -8.16 -3.32
N LEU A 162 19.11 -8.37 -2.07
CA LEU A 162 18.82 -7.42 -0.97
C LEU A 162 19.66 -6.12 -1.02
N THR A 163 19.81 -5.59 -2.23
CA THR A 163 20.36 -4.29 -2.60
C THR A 163 19.21 -3.30 -2.85
N ALA A 164 19.53 -2.04 -3.15
CA ALA A 164 18.50 -1.09 -3.59
C ALA A 164 17.74 -1.59 -4.83
N ALA A 165 18.44 -2.26 -5.76
CA ALA A 165 17.85 -2.75 -7.00
C ALA A 165 16.79 -3.81 -6.72
N GLY A 166 17.06 -4.80 -5.86
CA GLY A 166 16.06 -5.81 -5.55
C GLY A 166 14.93 -5.29 -4.65
N LEU A 167 15.17 -4.31 -3.78
CA LEU A 167 14.05 -3.63 -3.09
C LEU A 167 13.13 -2.92 -4.09
N ASN A 168 13.68 -2.26 -5.12
CA ASN A 168 12.87 -1.70 -6.21
C ASN A 168 12.17 -2.79 -7.01
N GLN A 169 12.79 -3.96 -7.21
CA GLN A 169 12.14 -5.09 -7.85
C GLN A 169 10.97 -5.63 -7.02
N MET A 170 11.08 -5.67 -5.69
CA MET A 170 9.96 -6.01 -4.81
C MET A 170 8.79 -5.02 -4.96
N VAL A 171 9.06 -3.75 -5.27
CA VAL A 171 8.01 -2.80 -5.64
C VAL A 171 7.38 -3.17 -6.98
N GLN A 172 8.19 -3.42 -8.02
CA GLN A 172 7.70 -3.79 -9.35
C GLN A 172 6.87 -5.09 -9.34
N GLU A 173 7.22 -6.03 -8.47
CA GLU A 173 6.50 -7.28 -8.26
C GLU A 173 5.37 -7.16 -7.23
N HIS A 174 4.94 -5.93 -6.93
CA HIS A 174 3.78 -5.62 -6.10
C HIS A 174 3.88 -6.16 -4.65
N VAL A 175 5.08 -6.32 -4.10
CA VAL A 175 5.24 -6.62 -2.66
C VAL A 175 5.03 -5.35 -1.83
N PHE A 176 5.57 -4.23 -2.31
CA PHE A 176 5.45 -2.91 -1.69
C PHE A 176 4.79 -1.93 -2.64
N GLY A 177 4.00 -1.02 -2.08
CA GLY A 177 3.30 0.01 -2.83
C GLY A 177 2.24 0.66 -1.97
N LEU A 178 1.43 1.52 -2.58
CA LEU A 178 0.29 2.14 -1.92
C LEU A 178 -0.98 1.87 -2.72
N ASP A 179 -2.07 1.52 -2.03
CA ASP A 179 -3.40 1.53 -2.62
C ASP A 179 -3.94 2.98 -2.67
N CYS A 180 -5.11 3.18 -3.27
CA CYS A 180 -5.69 4.53 -3.38
C CYS A 180 -5.96 5.18 -2.02
N LEU A 181 -6.40 4.39 -1.03
CA LEU A 181 -6.75 4.85 0.31
C LEU A 181 -5.50 5.16 1.13
N GLY A 182 -4.51 4.29 1.07
CA GLY A 182 -3.20 4.42 1.67
C GLY A 182 -2.46 5.62 1.14
N PHE A 183 -2.51 5.89 -0.17
CA PHE A 183 -1.94 7.11 -0.72
C PHE A 183 -2.58 8.38 -0.12
N VAL A 184 -3.91 8.52 -0.21
CA VAL A 184 -4.58 9.73 0.29
C VAL A 184 -4.44 9.86 1.81
N GLY A 185 -4.62 8.76 2.54
CA GLY A 185 -4.48 8.72 3.99
C GLY A 185 -3.08 9.07 4.47
N THR A 186 -2.04 8.43 3.92
CA THR A 186 -0.66 8.67 4.35
C THR A 186 -0.17 10.05 3.94
N TYR A 187 -0.67 10.61 2.82
CA TYR A 187 -0.44 12.02 2.49
C TYR A 187 -1.02 12.96 3.56
N LEU A 188 -2.28 12.74 3.95
CA LEU A 188 -2.94 13.58 4.97
C LEU A 188 -2.26 13.45 6.34
N GLU A 189 -1.77 12.25 6.69
CA GLU A 189 -0.94 12.05 7.88
C GLU A 189 0.40 12.77 7.73
N TRP A 190 1.04 12.66 6.56
CA TRP A 190 2.30 13.32 6.26
C TRP A 190 2.20 14.83 6.41
N ILE A 191 1.13 15.48 5.98
CA ILE A 191 0.99 16.94 6.21
C ILE A 191 0.48 17.30 7.61
N GLY A 192 0.22 16.32 8.48
CA GLY A 192 -0.32 16.53 9.84
C GLY A 192 -1.80 16.92 9.87
N ALA A 193 -2.54 16.66 8.78
CA ALA A 193 -3.97 16.94 8.65
C ALA A 193 -4.84 15.90 9.38
N VAL A 194 -4.34 14.67 9.50
CA VAL A 194 -4.96 13.57 10.26
C VAL A 194 -3.90 12.86 11.11
N PRO A 195 -4.26 12.28 12.27
CA PRO A 195 -3.30 11.58 13.12
C PRO A 195 -2.91 10.19 12.59
N ARG A 196 -3.78 9.57 11.77
CA ARG A 196 -3.59 8.23 11.19
C ARG A 196 -4.54 8.02 10.02
N VAL A 197 -4.14 7.17 9.08
CA VAL A 197 -5.02 6.58 8.05
C VAL A 197 -6.17 5.78 8.70
N PRO A 198 -7.44 6.03 8.35
CA PRO A 198 -8.55 5.25 8.87
C PRO A 198 -8.61 3.88 8.19
N GLU A 199 -8.85 2.84 8.98
CA GLU A 199 -9.21 1.51 8.47
C GLU A 199 -10.67 1.52 8.03
N SER A 200 -10.92 2.07 6.84
CA SER A 200 -12.27 2.25 6.34
C SER A 200 -12.34 1.99 4.84
N GLU A 201 -13.47 1.49 4.37
CA GLU A 201 -13.79 1.55 2.95
C GLU A 201 -13.85 3.01 2.46
N VAL A 202 -13.58 3.23 1.17
CA VAL A 202 -13.66 4.55 0.53
C VAL A 202 -15.04 5.18 0.77
N ALA A 203 -16.10 4.36 0.70
CA ALA A 203 -17.48 4.81 0.92
C ALA A 203 -17.67 5.48 2.29
N ASN A 204 -16.87 5.11 3.29
CA ASN A 204 -16.96 5.64 4.64
C ASN A 204 -15.88 6.69 4.95
N TYR A 205 -14.98 7.00 4.02
CA TYR A 205 -13.79 7.82 4.29
C TYR A 205 -14.14 9.24 4.73
N ALA A 206 -15.00 9.95 3.99
CA ALA A 206 -15.44 11.30 4.34
C ALA A 206 -16.04 11.36 5.74
N ARG A 207 -16.85 10.37 6.12
CA ARG A 207 -17.48 10.28 7.44
C ARG A 207 -16.45 10.10 8.55
N HIS A 208 -15.51 9.16 8.38
CA HIS A 208 -14.45 8.92 9.37
C HIS A 208 -13.58 10.16 9.57
N GLN A 209 -13.30 10.89 8.49
CA GLN A 209 -12.51 12.12 8.52
C GLN A 209 -13.34 13.37 8.82
N ARG A 210 -14.64 13.25 9.13
CA ARG A 210 -15.54 14.38 9.43
C ARG A 210 -15.51 15.47 8.34
N MET A 211 -15.44 15.04 7.09
CA MET A 211 -15.45 15.93 5.93
C MET A 211 -16.88 16.36 5.61
N THR A 212 -17.02 17.56 5.05
CA THR A 212 -18.28 18.08 4.53
C THR A 212 -18.34 17.79 3.04
N GLU A 213 -19.38 17.05 2.63
CA GLU A 213 -19.68 16.79 1.23
C GLU A 213 -20.35 18.02 0.59
N PHE A 214 -20.09 18.25 -0.69
CA PHE A 214 -20.67 19.37 -1.43
C PHE A 214 -20.93 18.99 -2.89
N THR A 215 -21.86 19.71 -3.53
CA THR A 215 -22.32 19.43 -4.90
C THR A 215 -21.91 20.49 -5.91
N ASN A 216 -21.49 21.69 -5.48
CA ASN A 216 -21.10 22.76 -6.38
C ASN A 216 -19.60 22.69 -6.72
N LEU A 217 -19.28 22.62 -8.02
CA LEU A 217 -17.89 22.58 -8.49
C LEU A 217 -17.10 23.85 -8.16
N SER A 218 -17.77 24.99 -7.96
CA SER A 218 -17.10 26.24 -7.53
C SER A 218 -16.52 26.17 -6.11
N GLU A 219 -16.94 25.19 -5.31
CA GLU A 219 -16.45 24.98 -3.94
C GLU A 219 -15.18 24.13 -3.87
N ILE A 220 -14.69 23.62 -5.02
CA ILE A 220 -13.47 22.83 -5.06
C ILE A 220 -12.27 23.70 -4.68
N THR A 221 -11.52 23.23 -3.70
CA THR A 221 -10.23 23.79 -3.27
C THR A 221 -9.13 22.73 -3.38
N PRO A 222 -7.84 23.12 -3.29
CA PRO A 222 -6.78 22.17 -2.99
C PRO A 222 -7.17 21.29 -1.79
N ARG A 223 -6.76 20.02 -1.83
CA ARG A 223 -7.10 18.97 -0.84
C ARG A 223 -8.57 18.56 -0.77
N THR A 224 -9.41 19.01 -1.71
CA THR A 224 -10.71 18.36 -1.94
C THR A 224 -10.48 16.89 -2.24
N VAL A 225 -11.22 16.00 -1.58
CA VAL A 225 -11.17 14.56 -1.80
C VAL A 225 -12.28 14.17 -2.77
N LEU A 226 -11.92 13.40 -3.80
CA LEU A 226 -12.81 12.82 -4.79
C LEU A 226 -13.08 11.37 -4.41
N LEU A 227 -14.35 10.99 -4.33
CA LEU A 227 -14.78 9.66 -3.91
C LEU A 227 -15.58 8.98 -5.03
N TRP A 228 -15.09 7.83 -5.47
CA TRP A 228 -15.83 6.88 -6.31
C TRP A 228 -16.32 5.75 -5.41
N ASP A 229 -17.61 5.75 -5.14
CA ASP A 229 -18.24 4.74 -4.31
C ASP A 229 -18.61 3.52 -5.15
N ALA A 230 -18.50 2.35 -4.53
CA ALA A 230 -19.01 1.13 -5.11
C ALA A 230 -20.52 1.29 -5.34
N THR A 231 -20.92 1.29 -6.60
CA THR A 231 -22.29 1.56 -7.01
C THR A 231 -22.90 0.39 -7.78
N VAL A 232 -22.73 -0.90 -7.45
CA VAL A 232 -23.37 -2.09 -8.11
C VAL A 232 -23.72 -1.94 -9.62
N ASP A 233 -22.95 -2.54 -10.54
CA ASP A 233 -23.38 -2.50 -11.95
C ASP A 233 -24.73 -3.22 -12.12
N ASP A 234 -25.46 -2.97 -13.20
CA ASP A 234 -26.79 -3.57 -13.44
C ASP A 234 -26.75 -5.12 -13.52
N ARG A 235 -25.55 -5.71 -13.39
CA ARG A 235 -25.26 -7.14 -13.41
C ARG A 235 -24.77 -7.68 -12.06
N GLY A 236 -24.80 -6.86 -11.00
CA GLY A 236 -24.43 -7.28 -9.65
C GLY A 236 -22.94 -7.53 -9.43
N HIS A 237 -22.05 -7.06 -10.31
CA HIS A 237 -20.61 -7.21 -10.10
C HIS A 237 -20.06 -6.17 -9.13
N ASP A 238 -19.14 -6.63 -8.28
CA ASP A 238 -18.39 -5.84 -7.31
C ASP A 238 -17.74 -4.63 -7.98
N ARG A 239 -18.13 -3.42 -7.55
CA ARG A 239 -17.62 -2.18 -8.15
C ARG A 239 -16.31 -1.75 -7.49
N VAL A 240 -15.39 -1.31 -8.34
CA VAL A 240 -14.14 -0.64 -7.94
C VAL A 240 -14.49 0.63 -7.15
N GLN A 241 -14.15 0.64 -5.87
CA GLN A 241 -14.05 1.85 -5.07
C GLN A 241 -12.73 2.57 -5.40
N HIS A 242 -12.72 3.90 -5.38
CA HIS A 242 -11.49 4.67 -5.57
C HIS A 242 -11.55 6.03 -4.88
N ILE A 243 -10.38 6.56 -4.51
CA ILE A 243 -10.23 7.86 -3.88
C ILE A 243 -9.05 8.60 -4.49
N ALA A 244 -9.22 9.89 -4.70
CA ALA A 244 -8.17 10.81 -5.15
C ALA A 244 -8.24 12.11 -4.35
N ILE A 245 -7.21 12.93 -4.46
CA ILE A 245 -7.14 14.24 -3.81
C ILE A 245 -6.74 15.31 -4.81
N VAL A 246 -7.39 16.48 -4.74
CA VAL A 246 -7.05 17.65 -5.57
C VAL A 246 -5.71 18.21 -5.11
N ASP A 247 -4.77 18.28 -6.04
CA ASP A 247 -3.50 18.98 -5.87
C ASP A 247 -3.68 20.48 -6.07
N ARG A 248 -4.19 20.86 -7.25
CA ARG A 248 -4.33 22.25 -7.68
C ARG A 248 -5.66 22.45 -8.39
N VAL A 249 -6.23 23.65 -8.24
CA VAL A 249 -7.41 24.11 -8.97
C VAL A 249 -6.95 25.12 -10.02
N GLN A 250 -7.10 24.78 -11.31
CA GLN A 250 -6.80 25.70 -12.41
C GLN A 250 -7.98 26.63 -12.69
N SER A 251 -9.20 26.09 -12.64
CA SER A 251 -10.46 26.83 -12.69
C SER A 251 -11.56 26.06 -11.97
N ALA A 252 -12.50 26.77 -11.35
CA ALA A 252 -13.67 26.19 -10.69
C ALA A 252 -14.87 27.12 -10.85
N GLY A 253 -15.93 26.64 -11.50
CA GLY A 253 -17.20 27.33 -11.67
C GLY A 253 -18.37 26.36 -11.58
N GLU A 254 -19.60 26.85 -11.71
CA GLU A 254 -20.80 26.02 -11.48
C GLU A 254 -20.96 24.86 -12.48
N ARG A 255 -20.48 25.04 -13.71
CA ARG A 255 -20.66 24.06 -14.80
C ARG A 255 -19.44 23.17 -15.02
N GLU A 256 -18.27 23.61 -14.59
CA GLU A 256 -17.01 22.95 -14.87
C GLU A 256 -15.94 23.34 -13.85
N ALA A 257 -15.07 22.38 -13.54
CA ALA A 257 -13.80 22.64 -12.89
C ALA A 257 -12.67 21.93 -13.65
N VAL A 258 -11.51 22.58 -13.73
CA VAL A 258 -10.25 21.99 -14.23
C VAL A 258 -9.27 21.91 -13.07
N VAL A 259 -8.86 20.70 -12.73
CA VAL A 259 -8.05 20.41 -11.55
C VAL A 259 -6.90 19.47 -11.87
N ASP A 260 -5.83 19.57 -11.10
CA ASP A 260 -4.80 18.54 -11.03
C ASP A 260 -5.17 17.63 -9.84
N ILE A 261 -5.15 16.32 -10.05
CA ILE A 261 -5.45 15.35 -8.99
C ILE A 261 -4.25 14.43 -8.76
N CYS A 262 -4.07 13.99 -7.52
CA CYS A 262 -3.14 12.93 -7.16
C CYS A 262 -3.89 11.72 -6.62
N GLN A 263 -3.45 10.53 -6.98
CA GLN A 263 -4.05 9.26 -6.58
C GLN A 263 -3.07 8.10 -6.76
N SER A 264 -3.42 6.94 -6.22
CA SER A 264 -2.72 5.68 -6.51
C SER A 264 -3.67 4.64 -7.09
N SER A 265 -3.34 4.08 -8.24
CA SER A 265 -4.12 3.05 -8.96
C SER A 265 -3.16 2.15 -9.75
N ARG A 266 -3.57 1.39 -10.77
CA ARG A 266 -2.76 0.30 -11.39
C ARG A 266 -1.24 0.55 -11.64
N GLY A 267 -0.77 1.80 -11.74
CA GLY A 267 0.65 2.19 -11.83
C GLY A 267 1.26 2.88 -10.58
N GLY A 268 0.63 2.79 -9.41
CA GLY A 268 1.05 3.46 -8.19
C GLY A 268 0.63 4.93 -8.06
N PRO A 269 1.24 5.65 -7.11
CA PRO A 269 1.07 7.09 -6.91
C PRO A 269 1.43 7.89 -8.16
N GLN A 270 0.56 8.83 -8.55
CA GLN A 270 0.76 9.67 -9.72
C GLN A 270 -0.08 10.96 -9.64
N THR A 271 0.31 11.95 -10.45
CA THR A 271 -0.43 13.19 -10.65
C THR A 271 -1.04 13.20 -12.05
N ASN A 272 -2.36 13.42 -12.16
CA ASN A 272 -3.06 13.58 -13.42
C ASN A 272 -3.40 15.07 -13.59
N ARG A 273 -2.78 15.75 -14.57
CA ARG A 273 -2.89 17.20 -14.74
C ARG A 273 -4.02 17.58 -15.68
N GLY A 274 -4.78 18.63 -15.35
CA GLY A 274 -5.85 19.14 -16.22
C GLY A 274 -7.08 18.23 -16.34
N VAL A 275 -7.43 17.51 -15.27
CA VAL A 275 -8.67 16.74 -15.18
C VAL A 275 -9.85 17.69 -15.21
N ARG A 276 -10.81 17.44 -16.12
CA ARG A 276 -12.00 18.28 -16.32
C ARG A 276 -13.22 17.59 -15.73
N LEU A 277 -13.82 18.21 -14.72
CA LEU A 277 -15.01 17.76 -14.01
C LEU A 277 -16.23 18.56 -14.46
N VAL A 278 -17.35 17.87 -14.69
CA VAL A 278 -18.66 18.49 -14.97
C VAL A 278 -19.77 17.80 -14.16
N PRO A 279 -20.90 18.44 -13.86
CA PRO A 279 -22.04 17.78 -13.25
C PRO A 279 -22.54 16.60 -14.11
N ALA A 280 -22.85 15.46 -13.49
CA ALA A 280 -23.40 14.31 -14.17
C ALA A 280 -24.94 14.30 -14.11
N ALA A 281 -25.60 13.82 -15.18
CA ALA A 281 -27.06 13.85 -15.31
C ALA A 281 -27.83 13.02 -14.24
N GLY A 282 -27.14 12.06 -13.58
CA GLY A 282 -27.70 11.22 -12.51
C GLY A 282 -27.21 11.59 -11.10
N GLY A 283 -26.65 12.78 -10.93
CA GLY A 283 -25.95 13.17 -9.70
C GLY A 283 -24.45 12.82 -9.72
N GLY A 284 -23.69 13.47 -8.84
CA GLY A 284 -22.22 13.39 -8.83
C GLY A 284 -21.59 14.16 -10.00
N PHE A 285 -20.40 13.73 -10.41
CA PHE A 285 -19.56 14.46 -11.36
C PHE A 285 -18.93 13.51 -12.39
N ALA A 286 -19.00 13.88 -13.67
CA ALA A 286 -18.34 13.14 -14.74
C ALA A 286 -16.96 13.76 -15.02
N MET A 287 -15.97 12.91 -15.31
CA MET A 287 -14.70 13.36 -15.88
C MET A 287 -14.82 13.40 -17.40
N ARG A 288 -14.75 14.60 -18.00
CA ARG A 288 -14.78 14.80 -19.46
C ARG A 288 -13.39 14.92 -20.07
N GLY A 289 -12.39 15.20 -19.24
CA GLY A 289 -10.97 15.13 -19.57
C GLY A 289 -10.26 14.39 -18.44
N HIS A 290 -9.53 13.33 -18.78
CA HIS A 290 -8.87 12.46 -17.81
C HIS A 290 -7.50 12.99 -17.34
N GLY A 291 -7.06 14.13 -17.89
CA GLY A 291 -5.76 14.72 -17.61
C GLY A 291 -4.59 14.00 -18.31
N ASP A 292 -3.38 14.46 -18.00
CA ASP A 292 -2.12 13.89 -18.51
C ASP A 292 -1.12 13.58 -17.36
N PRO A 293 -0.66 12.33 -17.21
CA PRO A 293 -1.21 11.13 -17.85
C PRO A 293 -2.70 10.95 -17.50
N PRO A 294 -3.48 10.14 -18.26
CA PRO A 294 -4.90 9.97 -18.00
C PRO A 294 -5.16 9.26 -16.66
N ALA A 295 -6.09 9.81 -15.87
CA ALA A 295 -6.63 9.17 -14.68
C ALA A 295 -7.34 7.85 -15.09
N PRO A 296 -6.94 6.70 -14.54
CA PRO A 296 -7.38 5.38 -14.99
C PRO A 296 -8.79 5.02 -14.54
N VAL A 297 -9.41 5.82 -13.68
CA VAL A 297 -10.80 5.64 -13.24
C VAL A 297 -11.69 6.53 -14.09
N SER A 298 -12.35 5.96 -15.11
CA SER A 298 -13.21 6.70 -16.03
C SER A 298 -14.66 6.88 -15.58
N ARG A 299 -14.99 6.40 -14.38
CA ARG A 299 -16.36 6.45 -13.83
C ARG A 299 -16.69 7.81 -13.25
N ASN A 300 -17.98 8.07 -13.07
CA ASN A 300 -18.45 9.26 -12.36
C ASN A 300 -17.95 9.25 -10.92
N ILE A 301 -17.47 10.39 -10.46
CA ILE A 301 -17.20 10.68 -9.05
C ILE A 301 -18.55 10.83 -8.36
N ASN A 302 -18.79 10.07 -7.31
CA ASN A 302 -20.05 10.10 -6.59
C ASN A 302 -20.13 11.32 -5.68
N ARG A 303 -19.01 11.64 -5.01
CA ARG A 303 -18.98 12.67 -3.97
C ARG A 303 -17.68 13.46 -4.03
N LEU A 304 -17.80 14.75 -3.74
CA LEU A 304 -16.68 15.63 -3.41
C LEU A 304 -16.80 15.99 -1.94
N ALA A 305 -15.68 15.95 -1.23
CA ALA A 305 -15.64 16.26 0.19
C ALA A 305 -14.45 17.15 0.50
N LYS A 306 -14.63 18.09 1.42
CA LYS A 306 -13.55 18.91 1.99
C LYS A 306 -13.60 18.86 3.51
N HIS A 307 -12.45 18.93 4.15
CA HIS A 307 -12.41 19.07 5.59
C HIS A 307 -12.30 20.55 5.96
N PRO A 308 -13.10 21.06 6.91
CA PRO A 308 -13.15 22.49 7.25
C PRO A 308 -11.85 23.06 7.84
N ARG A 309 -10.86 22.21 8.14
CA ARG A 309 -9.57 22.63 8.71
C ARG A 309 -8.37 22.43 7.77
N TRP A 310 -8.56 21.93 6.55
CA TRP A 310 -7.45 21.63 5.63
C TRP A 310 -7.21 22.73 4.58
N SER A 311 -8.10 23.72 4.52
CA SER A 311 -8.01 24.93 3.70
C SER A 311 -6.99 25.90 4.24
#